data_AF-A0A7W0NU22-F1
#
_entry.id   AF-A0A7W0NU22-F1
#
_cell.length_a   1.000
_cell.length_b   1.000
_cell.length_c   1.000
_cell.angle_alpha   90.00
_cell.angle_beta   90.00
_cell.angle_gamma   90.00
#
_symmetry.space_group_name_H-M   'P 1'
#
loop_
_entity.id
_entity.type
_entity.pdbx_description
1 polymer ?
#
loop_
_entity_poly.entity_id
_entity_poly.type
_entity_poly.pdbx_seq_one_letter_code
_entity_poly.pdbx_strand_id
1 'polypeptide(L)'
;MTVSYPKRIVLSAALLVGLLILHARFEKPRVLAVSEVPIAFWAWRTNAPDRLDIDNAFAPTDSKTLFLRAGQFDLVADNVERIREVSGDLPTGVEIHLVYNASRDLLAGWNRLETSVLANEIAETYSADLARSGRDSAQVRGLQLDLDIPTRLLPEYARMLATLRSLLPSDTSLSITGLPTWTDANEVKLVLHEVDFWIPQCYGGKIPTHLDQRIPISTPADVERTIANVRRLGKSFYAGLSAYGYATLY
;
A
#
# COMPACT_ATOMS: atom_id res chain seq x y z
N MET A 1 52.72 -25.90 34.59
CA MET A 1 51.29 -25.60 34.36
C MET A 1 51.18 -24.70 33.14
N THR A 2 50.98 -25.27 31.95
CA THR A 2 50.73 -24.51 30.70
C THR A 2 49.31 -24.83 30.27
N VAL A 3 48.39 -23.89 30.54
CA VAL A 3 46.97 -24.10 30.23
C VAL A 3 46.72 -23.78 28.76
N SER A 4 46.31 -24.81 28.02
CA SER A 4 45.90 -24.73 26.61
C SER A 4 44.54 -24.04 26.49
N TYR A 5 44.54 -22.70 26.46
CA TYR A 5 43.33 -21.88 26.30
C TYR A 5 42.91 -21.47 24.86
N PRO A 6 43.65 -21.68 23.75
CA PRO A 6 43.25 -21.11 22.46
C PRO A 6 42.19 -21.93 21.69
N LYS A 7 42.05 -23.24 21.95
CA LYS A 7 41.19 -24.11 21.11
C LYS A 7 39.69 -23.93 21.36
N ARG A 8 39.28 -23.61 22.60
CA ARG A 8 37.85 -23.44 22.94
C ARG A 8 37.25 -22.15 22.39
N ILE A 9 38.03 -21.06 22.37
CA ILE A 9 37.58 -19.77 21.84
C ILE A 9 37.37 -19.85 20.32
N VAL A 10 38.28 -20.51 19.60
CA VAL A 10 38.17 -20.71 18.15
C VAL A 10 36.96 -21.58 17.78
N LEU A 11 36.69 -22.63 18.56
CA LEU A 11 35.52 -23.49 18.31
C LEU A 11 34.19 -22.75 18.53
N SER A 12 34.10 -21.93 19.58
CA SER A 12 32.90 -21.13 19.87
C SER A 12 32.68 -20.03 18.83
N ALA A 13 33.75 -19.38 18.34
CA ALA A 13 33.66 -18.39 17.28
C ALA A 13 33.22 -19.02 15.94
N ALA A 14 33.75 -20.20 15.60
CA ALA A 14 33.35 -20.93 14.41
C ALA A 14 31.88 -21.39 14.47
N LEU A 15 31.39 -21.79 15.65
CA LEU A 15 29.98 -22.16 15.85
C LEU A 15 29.04 -20.95 15.70
N LEU A 16 29.43 -19.79 16.24
CA LEU A 16 28.66 -18.55 16.13
C LEU A 16 28.58 -18.05 14.69
N VAL A 17 29.70 -18.09 13.96
CA VAL A 17 29.74 -17.77 12.52
C VAL A 17 28.92 -18.79 11.71
N GLY A 18 29.01 -20.07 12.05
CA GLY A 18 28.19 -21.12 11.44
C GLY A 18 26.69 -20.89 11.63
N LEU A 19 26.27 -20.50 12.85
CA LEU A 19 24.88 -20.16 13.18
C LEU A 19 24.40 -18.91 12.44
N LEU A 20 25.24 -17.85 12.34
CA LEU A 20 24.92 -16.64 11.58
C LEU A 20 24.78 -16.92 10.08
N ILE A 21 25.65 -17.76 9.50
CA ILE A 21 25.57 -18.16 8.10
C ILE A 21 24.34 -19.04 7.84
N LEU A 22 24.00 -19.95 8.76
CA LEU A 22 22.80 -20.76 8.68
C LEU A 22 21.54 -19.88 8.76
N HIS A 23 21.48 -18.94 9.70
CA HIS A 23 20.37 -17.99 9.83
C HIS A 23 20.19 -17.15 8.55
N ALA A 24 21.28 -16.58 8.02
CA ALA A 24 21.26 -15.82 6.77
C ALA A 24 20.89 -16.67 5.53
N ARG A 25 21.10 -17.99 5.55
CA ARG A 25 20.69 -18.90 4.47
C ARG A 25 19.22 -19.27 4.52
N PHE A 26 18.58 -19.22 5.69
CA PHE A 26 17.14 -19.45 5.86
C PHE A 26 16.29 -18.19 5.61
N GLU A 27 16.90 -17.01 5.46
CA GLU A 27 16.20 -15.75 5.23
C GLU A 27 15.92 -15.41 3.77
N LYS A 28 16.30 -16.25 2.78
CA LYS A 28 15.87 -15.97 1.41
C LYS A 28 14.36 -16.19 1.29
N PRO A 29 13.56 -15.15 0.98
CA PRO A 29 12.11 -15.30 0.88
C PRO A 29 11.81 -16.38 -0.17
N ARG A 30 10.95 -17.34 0.20
CA ARG A 30 10.47 -18.36 -0.73
C ARG A 30 9.80 -17.66 -1.90
N VAL A 31 10.25 -17.96 -3.12
CA VAL A 31 9.53 -17.52 -4.32
C VAL A 31 8.25 -18.36 -4.40
N LEU A 32 7.10 -17.67 -4.34
CA LEU A 32 5.80 -18.31 -4.49
C LEU A 32 5.64 -18.84 -5.92
N ALA A 33 5.01 -20.01 -6.07
CA ALA A 33 4.50 -20.43 -7.36
C ALA A 33 3.37 -19.48 -7.80
N VAL A 34 3.12 -19.37 -9.10
CA VAL A 34 2.09 -18.47 -9.65
C VAL A 34 0.72 -18.72 -9.00
N SER A 35 0.36 -19.99 -8.78
CA SER A 35 -0.90 -20.39 -8.13
C SER A 35 -0.97 -20.06 -6.63
N GLU A 36 0.15 -19.71 -6.01
CA GLU A 36 0.23 -19.35 -4.59
C GLU A 36 0.30 -17.83 -4.38
N VAL A 37 0.44 -17.04 -5.45
CA VAL A 37 0.52 -15.58 -5.35
C VAL A 37 -0.86 -15.05 -4.94
N PRO A 38 -0.99 -14.39 -3.77
CA PRO A 38 -2.25 -13.79 -3.38
C PRO A 38 -2.66 -12.70 -4.37
N ILE A 39 -3.90 -12.77 -4.86
CA ILE A 39 -4.50 -11.76 -5.73
C ILE A 39 -5.52 -10.98 -4.91
N ALA A 40 -5.53 -9.67 -5.08
CA ALA A 40 -6.53 -8.77 -4.52
C ALA A 40 -7.05 -7.84 -5.61
N PHE A 41 -8.27 -7.33 -5.43
CA PHE A 41 -8.94 -6.48 -6.42
C PHE A 41 -9.24 -5.09 -5.87
N TRP A 42 -9.17 -4.08 -6.74
CA TRP A 42 -9.58 -2.72 -6.44
C TRP A 42 -10.91 -2.41 -7.11
N ALA A 43 -11.89 -1.94 -6.33
CA ALA A 43 -13.14 -1.37 -6.84
C ALA A 43 -13.03 0.16 -6.84
N TRP A 44 -12.63 0.72 -7.98
CA TRP A 44 -12.42 2.16 -8.16
C TRP A 44 -13.67 2.92 -8.61
N ARG A 45 -14.75 2.80 -7.84
CA ARG A 45 -16.04 3.45 -8.11
C ARG A 45 -16.68 3.97 -6.81
N THR A 46 -17.70 4.82 -6.93
CA THR A 46 -18.38 5.43 -5.78
C THR A 46 -19.57 4.62 -5.26
N ASN A 47 -19.87 3.48 -5.87
CA ASN A 47 -20.88 2.53 -5.39
C ASN A 47 -20.20 1.20 -5.05
N ALA A 48 -20.59 0.60 -3.94
CA ALA A 48 -20.11 -0.72 -3.55
C ALA A 48 -20.42 -1.76 -4.66
N PRO A 49 -19.50 -2.70 -4.93
CA PRO A 49 -19.78 -3.82 -5.82
C PRO A 49 -20.94 -4.66 -5.32
N ASP A 50 -21.79 -5.09 -6.24
CA ASP A 50 -22.73 -6.16 -5.94
C ASP A 50 -22.02 -7.52 -5.84
N ARG A 51 -22.77 -8.53 -5.41
CA ARG A 51 -22.22 -9.87 -5.20
C ARG A 51 -21.74 -10.52 -6.51
N LEU A 52 -22.43 -10.26 -7.62
CA LEU A 52 -22.10 -10.86 -8.91
C LEU A 52 -20.76 -10.33 -9.42
N ASP A 53 -20.51 -9.02 -9.29
CA ASP A 53 -19.23 -8.40 -9.64
C ASP A 53 -18.08 -9.01 -8.84
N ILE A 54 -18.28 -9.25 -7.54
CA ILE A 54 -17.28 -9.88 -6.68
C ILE A 54 -17.03 -11.33 -7.09
N ASP A 55 -18.08 -12.13 -7.22
CA ASP A 55 -17.96 -13.56 -7.55
C ASP A 55 -17.26 -13.74 -8.90
N ASN A 56 -17.56 -12.89 -9.89
CA ASN A 56 -16.91 -12.92 -11.21
C ASN A 56 -15.41 -12.60 -11.14
N ALA A 57 -15.01 -11.65 -10.28
CA ALA A 57 -13.60 -11.32 -10.09
C ALA A 57 -12.85 -12.38 -9.27
N PHE A 58 -13.49 -12.93 -8.24
CA PHE A 58 -12.82 -13.76 -7.23
C PHE A 58 -12.75 -15.24 -7.65
N ALA A 59 -13.77 -15.77 -8.32
CA ALA A 59 -13.83 -17.19 -8.70
C ALA A 59 -12.61 -17.69 -9.50
N PRO A 60 -12.02 -16.93 -10.45
CA PRO A 60 -10.83 -17.38 -11.18
C PRO A 60 -9.52 -17.36 -10.39
N THR A 61 -9.48 -16.68 -9.23
CA THR A 61 -8.24 -16.33 -8.52
C THR A 61 -8.20 -16.81 -7.07
N ASP A 62 -9.31 -17.33 -6.54
CA ASP A 62 -9.50 -17.62 -5.11
C ASP A 62 -9.14 -16.42 -4.21
N SER A 63 -9.35 -15.20 -4.74
CA SER A 63 -9.14 -13.96 -3.98
C SER A 63 -10.14 -13.86 -2.84
N LYS A 64 -9.73 -13.19 -1.76
CA LYS A 64 -10.57 -12.89 -0.60
C LYS A 64 -10.53 -11.42 -0.22
N THR A 65 -9.72 -10.62 -0.90
CA THR A 65 -9.39 -9.26 -0.47
C THR A 65 -9.86 -8.26 -1.51
N LEU A 66 -10.72 -7.34 -1.07
CA LEU A 66 -11.25 -6.23 -1.84
C LEU A 66 -10.75 -4.91 -1.27
N PHE A 67 -10.09 -4.12 -2.09
CA PHE A 67 -9.79 -2.71 -1.83
C PHE A 67 -10.92 -1.87 -2.41
N LEU A 68 -11.80 -1.38 -1.55
CA LEU A 68 -12.98 -0.61 -1.94
C LEU A 68 -12.70 0.88 -1.80
N ARG A 69 -12.85 1.66 -2.87
CA ARG A 69 -12.78 3.12 -2.78
C ARG A 69 -13.89 3.64 -1.89
N ALA A 70 -13.55 3.94 -0.64
CA ALA A 70 -14.46 4.40 0.38
C ALA A 70 -14.70 5.90 0.26
N GLY A 71 -13.67 6.70 -0.03
CA GLY A 71 -13.90 8.12 -0.25
C GLY A 71 -12.77 8.93 -0.84
N GLN A 72 -13.07 10.20 -1.08
CA GLN A 72 -12.11 11.20 -1.51
C GLN A 72 -12.14 12.40 -0.59
N PHE A 73 -10.98 12.81 -0.11
CA PHE A 73 -10.80 14.05 0.66
C PHE A 73 -10.42 15.21 -0.25
N ASP A 74 -10.91 16.39 0.08
CA ASP A 74 -10.58 17.66 -0.58
C ASP A 74 -10.28 18.75 0.45
N LEU A 75 -9.71 19.87 -0.02
CA LEU A 75 -9.54 21.08 0.76
C LEU A 75 -10.64 22.09 0.40
N VAL A 76 -11.65 22.20 1.24
CA VAL A 76 -12.81 23.10 1.06
C VAL A 76 -12.72 24.24 2.07
N ALA A 77 -12.50 25.47 1.59
CA ALA A 77 -12.37 26.66 2.44
C ALA A 77 -11.39 26.46 3.62
N ASP A 78 -10.22 25.89 3.33
CA ASP A 78 -9.15 25.53 4.27
C ASP A 78 -9.47 24.41 5.27
N ASN A 79 -10.62 23.74 5.15
CA ASN A 79 -10.96 22.53 5.90
C ASN A 79 -10.76 21.28 5.02
N VAL A 80 -10.34 20.18 5.64
CA VAL A 80 -10.32 18.89 4.97
C VAL A 80 -11.71 18.29 5.06
N GLU A 81 -12.30 17.91 3.93
CA GLU A 81 -13.64 17.31 3.89
C GLU A 81 -13.68 16.08 2.98
N ARG A 82 -14.46 15.06 3.37
CA ARG A 82 -14.80 13.93 2.50
C ARG A 82 -15.84 14.36 1.46
N ILE A 83 -15.40 14.69 0.25
CA ILE A 83 -16.27 15.15 -0.84
C ILE A 83 -16.93 14.03 -1.66
N ARG A 84 -16.47 12.79 -1.49
CA ARG A 84 -17.08 11.62 -2.14
C ARG A 84 -17.07 10.46 -1.17
N GLU A 85 -18.25 9.89 -0.93
CA GLU A 85 -18.45 8.69 -0.12
C GLU A 85 -18.90 7.53 -1.00
N VAL A 86 -18.55 6.30 -0.59
CA VAL A 86 -19.06 5.08 -1.18
C VAL A 86 -20.51 4.83 -0.78
N SER A 87 -21.38 4.70 -1.77
CA SER A 87 -22.80 4.38 -1.60
C SER A 87 -23.06 2.87 -1.73
N GLY A 88 -24.26 2.45 -1.30
CA GLY A 88 -24.70 1.03 -1.31
C GLY A 88 -24.21 0.25 -0.09
N ASP A 89 -24.64 -0.99 0.07
CA ASP A 89 -24.23 -1.83 1.21
C ASP A 89 -22.81 -2.33 1.01
N LEU A 90 -22.01 -2.36 2.08
CA LEU A 90 -20.67 -2.94 2.00
C LEU A 90 -20.77 -4.46 1.76
N PRO A 91 -19.93 -5.03 0.86
CA PRO A 91 -20.01 -6.45 0.54
C PRO A 91 -19.71 -7.37 1.73
N THR A 92 -20.39 -8.51 1.77
CA THR A 92 -20.18 -9.54 2.79
C THR A 92 -19.44 -10.76 2.22
N GLY A 93 -18.80 -11.53 3.10
CA GLY A 93 -18.06 -12.74 2.72
C GLY A 93 -16.70 -12.50 2.06
N VAL A 94 -16.21 -11.25 2.09
CA VAL A 94 -14.87 -10.85 1.62
C VAL A 94 -14.21 -9.93 2.65
N GLU A 95 -12.88 -9.93 2.69
CA GLU A 95 -12.10 -9.01 3.50
C GLU A 95 -11.96 -7.67 2.78
N ILE A 96 -12.32 -6.58 3.44
CA ILE A 96 -12.35 -5.24 2.85
C ILE A 96 -11.25 -4.37 3.43
N HIS A 97 -10.50 -3.70 2.54
CA HIS A 97 -9.69 -2.55 2.85
C HIS A 97 -10.37 -1.30 2.29
N LEU A 98 -10.70 -0.34 3.16
CA LEU A 98 -11.32 0.92 2.76
C LEU A 98 -10.24 1.86 2.23
N VAL A 99 -10.35 2.24 0.96
CA VAL A 99 -9.39 3.12 0.29
C VAL A 99 -9.89 4.55 0.30
N TYR A 100 -9.06 5.46 0.83
CA TYR A 100 -9.30 6.90 0.75
C TYR A 100 -8.26 7.54 -0.15
N ASN A 101 -8.72 8.36 -1.09
CA ASN A 101 -7.87 9.09 -2.01
C ASN A 101 -7.99 10.61 -1.81
N ALA A 102 -7.09 11.39 -2.41
CA ALA A 102 -7.13 12.86 -2.35
C ALA A 102 -7.59 13.48 -3.66
N SER A 103 -8.15 14.69 -3.59
CA SER A 103 -8.26 15.59 -4.73
C SER A 103 -6.90 16.18 -5.10
N ARG A 104 -6.82 16.84 -6.26
CA ARG A 104 -5.63 17.62 -6.64
C ARG A 104 -5.44 18.84 -5.74
N ASP A 105 -6.52 19.48 -5.31
CA ASP A 105 -6.46 20.71 -4.51
C ASP A 105 -5.97 20.43 -3.10
N LEU A 106 -6.36 19.30 -2.50
CA LEU A 106 -5.80 18.82 -1.23
C LEU A 106 -4.30 18.56 -1.36
N LEU A 107 -3.86 17.86 -2.41
CA LEU A 107 -2.43 17.57 -2.63
C LEU A 107 -1.61 18.84 -2.91
N ALA A 108 -2.16 19.79 -3.67
CA ALA A 108 -1.54 21.09 -3.91
C ALA A 108 -1.48 21.95 -2.63
N GLY A 109 -2.46 21.77 -1.74
CA GLY A 109 -2.56 22.42 -0.45
C GLY A 109 -1.79 21.77 0.69
N TRP A 110 -1.11 20.64 0.46
CA TRP A 110 -0.49 19.83 1.52
C TRP A 110 0.34 20.64 2.52
N ASN A 111 1.18 21.56 2.04
CA ASN A 111 2.06 22.37 2.88
C ASN A 111 1.33 23.42 3.75
N ARG A 112 0.06 23.70 3.47
CA ARG A 112 -0.78 24.61 4.27
C ARG A 112 -1.50 23.88 5.40
N LEU A 113 -1.54 22.54 5.34
CA LEU A 113 -2.24 21.72 6.31
C LEU A 113 -1.30 21.32 7.42
N GLU A 114 -1.78 21.50 8.65
CA GLU A 114 -1.20 20.81 9.78
C GLU A 114 -1.40 19.30 9.62
N THR A 115 -0.33 18.56 9.85
CA THR A 115 -0.27 17.11 9.63
C THR A 115 -1.36 16.36 10.40
N SER A 116 -1.71 16.84 11.59
CA SER A 116 -2.74 16.25 12.44
C SER A 116 -4.16 16.45 11.91
N VAL A 117 -4.43 17.52 11.16
CA VAL A 117 -5.78 17.83 10.66
C VAL A 117 -6.24 16.74 9.70
N LEU A 118 -5.43 16.42 8.69
CA LEU A 118 -5.74 15.36 7.74
C LEU A 118 -5.81 13.98 8.40
N ALA A 119 -4.89 13.70 9.35
CA ALA A 119 -4.88 12.43 10.07
C ALA A 119 -6.15 12.22 10.92
N ASN A 120 -6.60 13.25 11.63
CA ASN A 120 -7.84 13.22 12.42
C ASN A 120 -9.06 13.00 11.53
N GLU A 121 -9.18 13.77 10.45
CA GLU A 121 -10.32 13.67 9.52
C GLU A 121 -10.41 12.27 8.88
N ILE A 122 -9.27 11.69 8.49
CA ILE A 122 -9.22 10.31 7.99
C ILE A 122 -9.62 9.31 9.08
N ALA A 123 -9.11 9.46 10.30
CA ALA A 123 -9.40 8.53 11.40
C ALA A 123 -10.88 8.57 11.82
N GLU A 124 -11.47 9.77 11.88
CA GLU A 124 -12.89 9.97 12.19
C GLU A 124 -13.78 9.37 11.09
N THR A 125 -13.44 9.66 9.83
CA THR A 125 -14.14 9.06 8.68
C THR A 125 -14.06 7.54 8.68
N TYR A 126 -12.88 6.97 8.92
CA TYR A 126 -12.70 5.53 8.98
C TYR A 126 -13.47 4.91 10.14
N SER A 127 -13.51 5.56 11.30
CA SER A 127 -14.29 5.09 12.45
C SER A 127 -15.78 5.05 12.15
N ALA A 128 -16.31 6.04 11.41
CA ALA A 128 -17.70 6.06 10.97
C ALA A 128 -17.99 4.93 9.95
N ASP A 129 -17.10 4.72 8.98
CA ASP A 129 -17.23 3.63 8.00
C ASP A 129 -17.10 2.25 8.64
N LEU A 130 -16.24 2.10 9.66
CA LEU A 130 -16.13 0.87 10.44
C LEU A 130 -17.42 0.58 11.22
N ALA A 131 -18.00 1.60 11.86
CA ALA A 131 -19.31 1.46 12.52
C ALA A 131 -20.43 1.10 11.54
N ARG A 132 -20.36 1.62 10.30
CA ARG A 132 -21.26 1.22 9.20
C ARG A 132 -21.06 -0.23 8.80
N SER A 133 -19.82 -0.70 8.67
CA SER A 133 -19.54 -2.10 8.29
C SER A 133 -20.17 -3.12 9.23
N GLY A 134 -20.29 -2.80 10.53
CA GLY A 134 -20.99 -3.63 11.50
C GLY A 134 -22.50 -3.77 11.22
N ARG A 135 -23.13 -2.74 10.66
CA ARG A 135 -24.55 -2.79 10.22
C ARG A 135 -24.71 -3.62 8.96
N ASP A 136 -23.77 -3.49 8.04
CA ASP A 136 -23.77 -4.21 6.76
C ASP A 136 -23.28 -5.67 6.91
N SER A 137 -22.83 -6.07 8.10
CA SER A 137 -22.16 -7.35 8.36
C SER A 137 -20.94 -7.59 7.46
N ALA A 138 -20.27 -6.50 7.08
CA ALA A 138 -19.10 -6.51 6.22
C ALA A 138 -17.81 -6.64 7.06
N GLN A 139 -16.80 -7.31 6.51
CA GLN A 139 -15.55 -7.57 7.21
C GLN A 139 -14.47 -6.57 6.81
N VAL A 140 -14.48 -5.38 7.41
CA VAL A 140 -13.41 -4.40 7.23
C VAL A 140 -12.18 -4.82 8.03
N ARG A 141 -11.05 -4.97 7.34
CA ARG A 141 -9.75 -5.37 7.91
C ARG A 141 -8.74 -4.23 7.98
N GLY A 142 -8.95 -3.20 7.16
CA GLY A 142 -7.95 -2.16 7.07
C GLY A 142 -8.36 -0.92 6.31
N LEU A 143 -7.44 0.01 6.32
CA LEU A 143 -7.45 1.28 5.62
C LEU A 143 -6.29 1.30 4.61
N GLN A 144 -6.55 1.81 3.41
CA GLN A 144 -5.51 2.16 2.45
C GLN A 144 -5.59 3.65 2.13
N LEU A 145 -4.45 4.34 2.12
CA LEU A 145 -4.35 5.68 1.55
C LEU A 145 -3.78 5.63 0.13
N ASP A 146 -4.54 6.17 -0.82
CA ASP A 146 -4.11 6.39 -2.20
C ASP A 146 -3.91 7.89 -2.44
N LEU A 147 -2.77 8.38 -1.96
CA LEU A 147 -2.39 9.79 -2.08
C LEU A 147 -1.14 9.88 -2.95
N ASP A 148 -1.25 10.57 -4.09
CA ASP A 148 -0.16 10.81 -5.02
C ASP A 148 0.82 11.88 -4.47
N ILE A 149 1.42 11.60 -3.31
CA ILE A 149 2.34 12.51 -2.63
C ILE A 149 3.63 12.65 -3.46
N PRO A 150 4.05 13.88 -3.81
CA PRO A 150 5.35 14.11 -4.43
C PRO A 150 6.50 13.59 -3.56
N THR A 151 7.55 13.02 -4.17
CA THR A 151 8.70 12.44 -3.44
C THR A 151 9.32 13.39 -2.40
N ARG A 152 9.34 14.70 -2.68
CA ARG A 152 9.86 15.72 -1.75
C ARG A 152 9.05 15.90 -0.46
N LEU A 153 7.83 15.36 -0.40
CA LEU A 153 6.90 15.45 0.73
C LEU A 153 6.75 14.13 1.51
N LEU A 154 7.55 13.10 1.17
CA LEU A 154 7.52 11.83 1.89
C LEU A 154 7.82 11.95 3.39
N PRO A 155 8.74 12.83 3.86
CA PRO A 155 8.95 13.02 5.30
C PRO A 155 7.71 13.59 6.01
N GLU A 156 7.02 14.57 5.41
CA GLU A 156 5.77 15.12 5.92
C GLU A 156 4.67 14.04 5.95
N TYR A 157 4.59 13.25 4.88
CA TYR A 157 3.63 12.16 4.78
C TYR A 157 3.86 11.07 5.83
N ALA A 158 5.11 10.72 6.13
CA ALA A 158 5.44 9.80 7.21
C ALA A 158 4.95 10.32 8.57
N ARG A 159 5.10 11.63 8.86
CA ARG A 159 4.57 12.22 10.11
C ARG A 159 3.04 12.15 10.18
N MET A 160 2.36 12.34 9.04
CA MET A 160 0.92 12.19 8.94
C MET A 160 0.49 10.76 9.23
N LEU A 161 1.15 9.78 8.61
CA LEU A 161 0.89 8.36 8.83
C LEU A 161 1.14 7.92 10.27
N ALA A 162 2.20 8.41 10.91
CA ALA A 162 2.47 8.12 12.32
C ALA A 162 1.33 8.65 13.22
N THR A 163 0.85 9.86 12.93
CA THR A 163 -0.30 10.45 13.65
C THR A 163 -1.55 9.63 13.41
N LEU A 164 -1.88 9.34 12.15
CA LEU A 164 -3.02 8.50 11.79
C LEU A 164 -2.96 7.13 12.47
N ARG A 165 -1.80 6.46 12.45
CA ARG A 165 -1.61 5.15 13.08
C ARG A 165 -1.97 5.17 14.56
N SER A 166 -1.62 6.23 15.28
CA SER A 166 -1.94 6.36 16.71
C SER A 166 -3.43 6.57 17.01
N LEU A 167 -4.20 6.99 16.01
CA LEU A 167 -5.65 7.22 16.10
C LEU A 167 -6.47 6.00 15.67
N LEU A 168 -5.89 5.09 14.87
CA LEU A 168 -6.57 3.90 14.38
C LEU A 168 -6.69 2.82 15.46
N PRO A 169 -7.74 1.97 15.42
CA PRO A 169 -7.80 0.75 16.22
C PRO A 169 -6.56 -0.12 16.01
N SER A 170 -6.05 -0.74 17.08
CA SER A 170 -4.79 -1.51 17.05
C SER A 170 -4.77 -2.70 16.10
N ASP A 171 -5.94 -3.23 15.75
CA ASP A 171 -6.14 -4.36 14.84
C ASP A 171 -6.41 -3.91 13.38
N THR A 172 -6.45 -2.60 13.12
CA THR A 172 -6.62 -2.06 11.77
C THR A 172 -5.30 -2.14 11.00
N SER A 173 -5.32 -2.86 9.89
CA SER A 173 -4.22 -2.82 8.94
C SER A 173 -4.22 -1.50 8.17
N LEU A 174 -3.09 -0.78 8.15
CA LEU A 174 -2.91 0.44 7.37
C LEU A 174 -1.91 0.18 6.25
N SER A 175 -2.29 0.59 5.05
CA SER A 175 -1.51 0.43 3.83
C SER A 175 -1.55 1.69 3.01
N ILE A 176 -0.65 1.78 2.02
CA ILE A 176 -0.55 2.92 1.12
C ILE A 176 -0.29 2.46 -0.30
N THR A 177 -0.77 3.21 -1.28
CA THR A 177 -0.17 3.14 -2.62
C THR A 177 1.11 3.98 -2.67
N GLY A 178 1.96 3.75 -3.66
CA GLY A 178 3.09 4.64 -3.91
C GLY A 178 3.38 4.79 -5.39
N LEU A 179 3.72 6.01 -5.78
CA LEU A 179 4.10 6.34 -7.15
C LEU A 179 5.34 5.54 -7.57
N PRO A 180 5.50 5.23 -8.87
CA PRO A 180 6.67 4.53 -9.37
C PRO A 180 8.01 5.18 -8.99
N THR A 181 8.04 6.51 -8.83
CA THR A 181 9.25 7.27 -8.48
C THR A 181 9.72 7.09 -7.04
N TRP A 182 8.90 6.50 -6.17
CA TRP A 182 9.24 6.35 -4.75
C TRP A 182 10.24 5.22 -4.49
N THR A 183 10.32 4.22 -5.38
CA THR A 183 11.18 3.03 -5.15
C THR A 183 12.65 3.36 -5.01
N ASP A 184 13.07 4.49 -5.58
CA ASP A 184 14.48 4.93 -5.61
C ASP A 184 14.76 6.03 -4.58
N ALA A 185 13.74 6.54 -3.88
CA ALA A 185 13.86 7.58 -2.88
C ALA A 185 14.23 6.99 -1.51
N ASN A 186 15.21 7.56 -0.82
CA ASN A 186 15.61 7.07 0.51
C ASN A 186 14.53 7.32 1.57
N GLU A 187 13.80 8.42 1.42
CA GLU A 187 12.74 8.90 2.31
C GLU A 187 11.54 7.96 2.34
N VAL A 188 11.36 7.11 1.31
CA VAL A 188 10.27 6.11 1.29
C VAL A 188 10.33 5.21 2.51
N LYS A 189 11.52 4.93 3.06
CA LYS A 189 11.68 4.10 4.26
C LYS A 189 10.97 4.69 5.48
N LEU A 190 10.90 6.02 5.60
CA LEU A 190 10.17 6.69 6.67
C LEU A 190 8.68 6.40 6.57
N VAL A 191 8.13 6.44 5.35
CA VAL A 191 6.73 6.15 5.07
C VAL A 191 6.43 4.68 5.30
N LEU A 192 7.29 3.78 4.82
CA LEU A 192 7.11 2.33 4.96
C LEU A 192 7.17 1.88 6.42
N HIS A 193 7.85 2.63 7.30
CA HIS A 193 7.90 2.32 8.73
C HIS A 193 6.51 2.41 9.39
N GLU A 194 5.65 3.33 8.94
CA GLU A 194 4.36 3.62 9.57
C GLU A 194 3.21 2.70 9.14
N VAL A 195 3.43 1.87 8.11
CA VAL A 195 2.40 1.07 7.44
C VAL A 195 2.71 -0.43 7.50
N ASP A 196 1.67 -1.26 7.46
CA ASP A 196 1.80 -2.71 7.54
C ASP A 196 2.30 -3.29 6.21
N PHE A 197 1.79 -2.76 5.10
CA PHE A 197 2.21 -3.15 3.75
C PHE A 197 2.05 -2.02 2.73
N TRP A 198 2.71 -2.18 1.59
CA TRP A 198 2.76 -1.19 0.51
C TRP A 198 2.17 -1.73 -0.79
N ILE A 199 1.60 -0.85 -1.60
CA ILE A 199 1.13 -1.15 -2.94
C ILE A 199 1.88 -0.25 -3.95
N PRO A 200 3.13 -0.60 -4.32
CA PRO A 200 3.83 0.12 -5.38
C PRO A 200 3.07 0.00 -6.70
N GLN A 201 2.80 1.14 -7.33
CA GLN A 201 2.23 1.16 -8.67
C GLN A 201 3.31 0.73 -9.67
N CYS A 202 3.15 -0.46 -10.27
CA CYS A 202 4.09 -0.99 -11.26
C CYS A 202 3.73 -0.54 -12.69
N TYR A 203 3.04 0.60 -12.81
CA TYR A 203 2.49 1.12 -14.06
C TYR A 203 2.51 2.65 -14.05
N GLY A 204 2.35 3.26 -15.22
CA GLY A 204 2.25 4.71 -15.39
C GLY A 204 3.52 5.51 -15.09
N GLY A 205 4.67 4.83 -14.97
CA GLY A 205 5.96 5.50 -14.73
C GLY A 205 6.44 6.38 -15.89
N LYS A 206 5.88 6.20 -17.10
CA LYS A 206 6.13 7.04 -18.27
C LYS A 206 4.82 7.30 -18.99
N ILE A 207 4.48 8.58 -19.14
CA ILE A 207 3.29 9.03 -19.87
C ILE A 207 3.76 9.56 -21.24
N PRO A 208 3.18 9.11 -22.37
CA PRO A 208 3.52 9.65 -23.68
C PRO A 208 3.10 11.13 -23.77
N THR A 209 3.99 11.99 -24.27
CA THR A 209 3.74 13.42 -24.48
C THR A 209 3.37 13.74 -25.93
N HIS A 210 3.62 12.81 -26.86
CA HIS A 210 3.37 12.96 -28.30
C HIS A 210 2.71 11.69 -28.88
N LEU A 211 1.94 11.84 -29.97
CA LEU A 211 1.21 10.75 -30.65
C LEU A 211 2.11 9.63 -31.18
N ASP A 212 3.33 9.96 -31.58
CA ASP A 212 4.30 9.02 -32.13
C ASP A 212 4.98 8.16 -31.05
N GLN A 213 4.87 8.55 -29.78
CA GLN A 213 5.40 7.80 -28.66
C GLN A 213 4.49 6.63 -28.28
N ARG A 214 4.86 5.43 -28.74
CA ARG A 214 4.22 4.17 -28.33
C ARG A 214 4.80 3.68 -27.00
N ILE A 215 4.43 4.35 -25.91
CA ILE A 215 4.84 3.98 -24.55
C ILE A 215 3.71 3.17 -23.90
N PRO A 216 3.92 1.88 -23.61
CA PRO A 216 2.93 1.09 -22.89
C PRO A 216 2.81 1.60 -21.45
N ILE A 217 1.62 1.44 -20.86
CA ILE A 217 1.38 1.83 -19.47
C ILE A 217 2.27 1.06 -18.48
N SER A 218 2.62 -0.18 -18.82
CA SER A 218 3.60 -1.01 -18.11
C SER A 218 4.11 -2.11 -19.05
N THR A 219 5.33 -2.60 -18.79
CA THR A 219 5.89 -3.79 -19.44
C THR A 219 6.30 -4.82 -18.37
N PRO A 220 6.40 -6.12 -18.72
CA PRO A 220 6.93 -7.12 -17.79
C PRO A 220 8.30 -6.75 -17.21
N ALA A 221 9.16 -6.11 -18.00
CA ALA A 221 10.48 -5.65 -17.56
C ALA A 221 10.40 -4.49 -16.56
N ASP A 222 9.42 -3.59 -16.70
CA ASP A 222 9.17 -2.52 -15.73
C ASP A 222 8.65 -3.09 -14.42
N VAL A 223 7.72 -4.05 -14.47
CA VAL A 223 7.20 -4.76 -13.29
C VAL A 223 8.34 -5.51 -12.57
N GLU A 224 9.18 -6.25 -13.30
CA GLU A 224 10.32 -6.98 -12.72
C GLU A 224 11.30 -6.02 -12.02
N ARG A 225 11.63 -4.90 -12.69
CA ARG A 225 12.51 -3.87 -12.11
C ARG A 225 11.92 -3.28 -10.83
N THR A 226 10.65 -2.89 -10.86
CA THR A 226 9.95 -2.34 -9.69
C THR A 226 9.94 -3.35 -8.55
N ILE A 227 9.54 -4.61 -8.79
CA ILE A 227 9.53 -5.67 -7.77
C ILE A 227 10.92 -5.90 -7.20
N ALA A 228 11.97 -5.92 -8.03
CA ALA A 228 13.34 -6.08 -7.56
C ALA A 228 13.78 -4.95 -6.62
N ASN A 229 13.41 -3.70 -6.92
CA ASN A 229 13.69 -2.55 -6.07
C ASN A 229 12.87 -2.60 -4.77
N VAL A 230 11.57 -2.85 -4.86
CA VAL A 230 10.65 -2.95 -3.72
C VAL A 230 11.10 -4.02 -2.73
N ARG A 231 11.51 -5.20 -3.23
CA ARG A 231 11.99 -6.30 -2.37
C ARG A 231 13.20 -5.91 -1.50
N ARG A 232 14.06 -5.00 -1.97
CA ARG A 232 15.22 -4.52 -1.20
C ARG A 232 14.82 -3.64 -0.01
N LEU A 233 13.60 -3.10 0.00
CA LEU A 233 13.09 -2.26 1.08
C LEU A 233 12.51 -3.09 2.25
N GLY A 234 12.32 -4.40 2.07
CA GLY A 234 11.94 -5.31 3.15
C GLY A 234 10.51 -5.15 3.71
N LYS A 235 9.67 -4.33 3.08
CA LYS A 235 8.26 -4.17 3.44
C LYS A 235 7.39 -5.15 2.65
N SER A 236 6.43 -5.80 3.31
CA SER A 236 5.40 -6.60 2.65
C SER A 236 4.64 -5.76 1.63
N PHE A 237 4.27 -6.35 0.49
CA PHE A 237 3.60 -5.58 -0.56
C PHE A 237 2.68 -6.42 -1.45
N TYR A 238 1.71 -5.73 -2.06
CA TYR A 238 1.01 -6.16 -3.26
C TYR A 238 1.57 -5.39 -4.45
N ALA A 239 1.88 -6.05 -5.56
CA ALA A 239 2.30 -5.33 -6.78
C ALA A 239 1.06 -4.74 -7.47
N GLY A 240 0.96 -3.41 -7.52
CA GLY A 240 -0.13 -2.75 -8.24
C GLY A 240 0.03 -2.91 -9.76
N LEU A 241 -0.97 -3.50 -10.43
CA LEU A 241 -1.00 -3.70 -11.88
C LEU A 241 -2.14 -2.91 -12.51
N SER A 242 -1.93 -2.39 -13.72
CA SER A 242 -2.95 -1.66 -14.46
C SER A 242 -3.93 -2.61 -15.15
N ALA A 243 -5.23 -2.42 -14.93
CA ALA A 243 -6.30 -3.04 -15.70
C ALA A 243 -6.82 -2.15 -16.86
N TYR A 244 -6.11 -1.05 -17.14
CA TYR A 244 -6.46 -0.05 -18.15
C TYR A 244 -5.21 0.36 -18.95
N GLY A 245 -5.40 1.12 -20.02
CA GLY A 245 -4.33 1.67 -20.85
C GLY A 245 -4.52 3.17 -21.12
N TYR A 246 -3.62 3.75 -21.92
CA TYR A 246 -3.72 5.13 -22.36
C TYR A 246 -4.46 5.23 -23.70
N ALA A 247 -5.33 6.23 -23.81
CA ALA A 247 -5.84 6.74 -25.08
C ALA A 247 -5.48 8.23 -25.13
N THR A 248 -4.62 8.61 -26.07
CA THR A 248 -4.23 10.02 -26.23
C THR A 248 -5.11 10.67 -27.28
N LEU A 249 -5.92 11.65 -26.84
CA LEU A 249 -6.78 12.44 -27.70
C LEU A 249 -6.09 13.79 -27.97
N TYR A 250 -6.01 14.16 -29.24
CA TYR A 250 -5.51 15.46 -29.70
C TYR A 250 -6.55 16.10 -30.60
#